data_AF-A0A2H0HPK3-F1
#
_entry.id   AF-A0A2H0HPK3-F1
#
_cell.length_a   1.000
_cell.length_b   1.000
_cell.length_c   1.000
_cell.angle_alpha   90.00
_cell.angle_beta   90.00
_cell.angle_gamma   90.00
#
_symmetry.space_group_name_H-M   'P 1'
#
loop_
_entity.id
_entity.type
_entity.pdbx_description
1 polymer ?
#
loop_
_entity_poly.entity_id
_entity_poly.type
_entity_poly.pdbx_seq_one_letter_code
_entity_poly.pdbx_strand_id
1 'polypeptide(L)'
;MLMRNCKSAIFALCLLPLVALAQGGPPGGMATAVEVFTVAAQPLDNSLASVGTLIAEDAVVIRPELAGLIDNMQVPDGARVKAGQALYRLESSLLRA
;
A
#
# COMPACT_ATOMS: atom_id res chain seq x y z
N MET A 1 -17.21 -30.31 -96.53
CA MET A 1 -16.20 -31.39 -96.59
C MET A 1 -15.83 -31.77 -95.16
N LEU A 2 -16.16 -33.01 -94.78
CA LEU A 2 -15.73 -33.75 -93.58
C LEU A 2 -16.23 -33.33 -92.17
N MET A 3 -17.35 -33.93 -91.78
CA MET A 3 -17.59 -34.45 -90.42
C MET A 3 -16.48 -35.41 -89.99
N ARG A 4 -15.90 -35.25 -88.79
CA ARG A 4 -15.57 -36.36 -87.89
C ARG A 4 -15.15 -35.86 -86.49
N ASN A 5 -15.76 -36.43 -85.45
CA ASN A 5 -15.24 -36.60 -84.07
C ASN A 5 -15.96 -35.83 -82.93
N CYS A 6 -17.28 -36.04 -82.86
CA CYS A 6 -18.18 -35.81 -81.72
C CYS A 6 -18.11 -36.89 -80.60
N LYS A 7 -16.92 -37.33 -80.14
CA LYS A 7 -16.86 -38.44 -79.15
C LYS A 7 -16.14 -38.20 -77.82
N SER A 8 -15.37 -37.14 -77.64
CA SER A 8 -14.71 -36.88 -76.33
C SER A 8 -15.47 -35.91 -75.42
N ALA A 9 -16.57 -35.32 -75.90
CA ALA A 9 -17.38 -34.33 -75.15
C ALA A 9 -18.25 -34.92 -74.03
N ILE A 10 -18.32 -36.25 -73.90
CA ILE A 10 -19.23 -36.93 -72.96
C ILE A 10 -18.50 -37.41 -71.69
N PHE A 11 -17.17 -37.60 -71.73
CA PHE A 11 -16.42 -38.17 -70.59
C PHE A 11 -15.91 -37.12 -69.59
N ALA A 12 -15.88 -35.83 -69.95
CA ALA A 12 -15.35 -34.76 -69.09
C ALA A 12 -16.42 -34.03 -68.25
N LEU A 13 -17.71 -34.32 -68.45
CA LEU A 13 -18.82 -33.63 -67.78
C LEU A 13 -19.25 -34.29 -66.45
N CYS A 14 -18.72 -35.48 -66.13
CA CYS A 14 -19.18 -36.29 -65.00
C CYS A 14 -18.31 -36.19 -63.72
N LEU A 15 -17.24 -35.38 -63.72
CA LEU A 15 -16.33 -35.24 -62.56
C LEU A 15 -16.39 -33.86 -61.86
N LEU A 16 -17.31 -32.99 -62.26
CA LEU A 16 -17.44 -31.64 -61.71
C LEU A 16 -18.27 -31.47 -60.41
N PRO A 17 -19.10 -32.42 -59.91
CA PRO A 17 -19.88 -32.15 -58.70
C PRO A 17 -19.12 -32.42 -57.39
N LEU A 18 -17.89 -32.96 -57.42
CA LEU A 18 -17.15 -33.31 -56.19
C LEU A 18 -16.28 -32.17 -55.62
N VAL A 19 -16.12 -31.06 -56.36
CA VAL A 19 -15.39 -29.86 -55.88
C VAL A 19 -16.31 -28.89 -55.11
N ALA A 20 -17.62 -29.16 -55.04
CA ALA A 20 -18.58 -28.27 -54.40
C ALA A 20 -18.62 -28.35 -52.85
N LEU A 21 -17.89 -29.28 -52.21
CA LEU A 21 -17.81 -29.40 -50.75
C LEU A 21 -16.53 -28.80 -50.13
N ALA A 22 -15.69 -28.12 -50.91
CA ALA A 22 -14.44 -27.52 -50.45
C ALA A 22 -14.51 -25.98 -50.29
N GLN A 23 -15.69 -25.42 -49.99
CA GLN A 23 -15.80 -24.01 -49.58
C GLN A 23 -15.46 -23.91 -48.08
N GLY A 24 -14.15 -23.85 -47.78
CA GLY A 24 -13.70 -23.42 -46.47
C GLY A 24 -14.25 -22.02 -46.21
N GLY A 25 -15.06 -21.88 -45.15
CA GLY A 25 -15.51 -20.57 -44.67
C GLY A 25 -14.31 -19.66 -44.39
N PRO A 26 -14.52 -18.33 -44.28
CA PRO A 26 -13.46 -17.38 -43.98
C PRO A 26 -12.61 -17.93 -42.83
N PRO A 27 -11.27 -17.98 -42.93
CA PRO A 27 -10.45 -18.45 -41.84
C PRO A 27 -10.86 -17.65 -40.61
N GLY A 28 -11.46 -18.33 -39.62
CA GLY A 28 -11.83 -17.72 -38.36
C GLY A 28 -10.59 -17.00 -37.87
N GLY A 29 -10.69 -15.68 -37.73
CA GLY A 29 -9.54 -14.84 -37.44
C GLY A 29 -8.74 -15.45 -36.31
N MET A 30 -7.42 -15.63 -36.51
CA MET A 30 -6.52 -16.04 -35.45
C MET A 30 -6.83 -15.19 -34.23
N ALA A 31 -7.26 -15.83 -33.14
CA ALA A 31 -7.55 -15.15 -31.89
C ALA A 31 -6.30 -14.34 -31.50
N THR A 32 -6.46 -13.02 -31.42
CA THR A 32 -5.36 -12.13 -31.06
C THR A 32 -4.94 -12.45 -29.62
N ALA A 33 -3.69 -12.85 -29.43
CA ALA A 33 -3.17 -13.15 -28.10
C ALA A 33 -3.18 -11.87 -27.24
N VAL A 34 -3.77 -11.97 -26.06
CA VAL A 34 -3.82 -10.90 -25.05
C VAL A 34 -3.23 -11.41 -23.75
N GLU A 35 -2.51 -10.54 -23.06
CA GLU A 35 -1.97 -10.83 -21.73
C GLU A 35 -3.05 -10.52 -20.69
N VAL A 36 -3.29 -11.46 -19.78
CA VAL A 36 -4.27 -11.32 -18.70
C VAL A 36 -3.61 -11.63 -17.36
N PHE A 37 -4.03 -10.91 -16.32
CA PHE A 37 -3.66 -11.19 -14.94
C PHE A 37 -4.91 -11.45 -14.12
N THR A 38 -4.88 -12.49 -13.29
CA THR A 38 -5.94 -12.78 -12.33
C THR A 38 -5.78 -11.89 -11.10
N VAL A 39 -6.75 -11.01 -10.87
CA VAL A 39 -6.74 -10.14 -9.70
C VAL A 39 -7.26 -10.88 -8.47
N ALA A 40 -6.60 -10.68 -7.34
CA ALA A 40 -7.07 -11.12 -6.03
C ALA A 40 -7.13 -9.91 -5.10
N ALA A 41 -8.16 -9.83 -4.28
CA ALA A 41 -8.27 -8.78 -3.27
C ALA A 41 -7.15 -8.96 -2.23
N GLN A 42 -6.39 -7.89 -2.01
CA GLN A 42 -5.39 -7.83 -0.96
C GLN A 42 -5.65 -6.57 -0.12
N PRO A 43 -5.36 -6.59 1.19
CA PRO A 43 -5.42 -5.39 2.00
C PRO A 43 -4.42 -4.37 1.48
N LEU A 44 -4.89 -3.14 1.24
CA LEU A 44 -4.07 -2.02 0.84
C LEU A 44 -4.02 -1.03 2.01
N ASP A 45 -2.85 -0.89 2.62
CA ASP A 45 -2.65 0.07 3.71
C ASP A 45 -2.56 1.48 3.15
N ASN A 46 -3.56 2.31 3.46
CA ASN A 46 -3.57 3.73 3.15
C ASN A 46 -3.21 4.51 4.41
N SER A 47 -1.92 4.80 4.59
CA SER A 47 -1.41 5.53 5.76
C SER A 47 -0.87 6.90 5.37
N LEU A 48 -0.96 7.86 6.30
CA LEU A 48 -0.46 9.22 6.15
C LEU A 48 0.55 9.45 7.28
N ALA A 49 1.78 9.82 6.94
CA ALA A 49 2.82 10.09 7.92
C ALA A 49 2.72 11.54 8.43
N SER A 50 2.69 11.71 9.75
CA SER A 50 2.69 13.02 10.40
C SER A 50 3.77 13.10 11.47
N VAL A 51 4.33 14.29 11.67
CA VAL A 51 5.25 14.58 12.78
C VAL A 51 4.50 15.24 13.92
N GLY A 52 4.87 14.90 15.16
CA GLY A 52 4.26 15.46 16.36
C GLY A 52 5.16 15.31 17.58
N THR A 53 4.80 15.99 18.66
CA THR A 53 5.52 15.95 19.93
C THR A 53 4.56 15.49 21.04
N LEU A 54 5.04 14.61 21.92
CA LEU A 54 4.29 14.19 23.09
C LEU A 54 4.43 15.24 24.19
N ILE A 55 3.31 15.62 24.80
CA ILE A 55 3.27 16.50 25.96
C ILE A 55 2.55 15.77 27.10
N ALA A 56 2.95 16.05 28.33
CA ALA A 56 2.24 15.55 29.50
C ALA A 56 0.89 16.27 29.62
N GLU A 57 -0.15 15.55 30.07
CA GLU A 57 -1.45 16.14 30.38
C GLU A 57 -1.34 17.10 31.58
N ASP A 58 -0.60 16.68 32.62
CA ASP A 58 -0.32 17.47 33.81
C ASP A 58 1.18 17.73 33.95
N ALA A 59 1.55 19.00 34.05
CA ALA A 59 2.91 19.43 34.35
C ALA A 59 2.90 20.67 35.24
N VAL A 60 3.71 20.66 36.30
CA VAL A 60 3.83 21.78 37.23
C VAL A 60 5.30 22.12 37.44
N VAL A 61 5.60 23.42 37.40
CA VAL A 61 6.91 23.96 37.76
C VAL A 61 6.86 24.39 39.21
N ILE A 62 7.62 23.70 40.07
CA ILE A 62 7.73 24.06 41.49
C ILE A 62 8.71 25.22 41.63
N ARG A 63 8.27 26.29 42.29
CA ARG A 63 9.11 27.44 42.62
C ARG A 63 9.18 27.59 44.14
N PRO A 64 10.36 27.92 44.70
CA PRO A 64 10.45 28.20 46.12
C PRO A 64 9.69 29.49 46.43
N GLU A 65 9.04 29.52 47.60
CA GLU A 65 8.32 30.70 48.10
C GLU A 65 9.29 31.81 48.52
N LEU A 66 10.47 31.43 49.00
CA LEU A 66 11.53 32.32 49.48
C LEU A 66 12.75 32.21 48.56
N ALA A 67 13.44 33.33 48.36
CA ALA A 67 14.76 33.31 47.76
C ALA A 67 15.77 32.68 48.73
N GLY A 68 16.65 31.82 48.22
CA GLY A 68 17.67 31.16 49.03
C GLY A 68 18.58 30.29 48.19
N LEU A 69 19.75 29.97 48.75
CA LEU A 69 20.66 28.98 48.17
C LEU A 69 20.17 27.57 48.52
N ILE A 70 20.36 26.61 47.61
CA ILE A 70 20.09 25.20 47.89
C ILE A 70 21.20 24.66 48.81
N ASP A 71 20.81 24.16 49.98
CA ASP A 71 21.67 23.49 50.95
C ASP A 71 21.82 21.99 50.60
N ASN A 72 20.71 21.32 50.31
CA ASN A 72 20.71 19.89 50.00
C ASN A 72 19.57 19.47 49.06
N MET A 73 19.82 18.45 48.23
CA MET A 73 18.86 17.74 47.40
C MET A 73 18.36 16.48 48.13
N GLN A 74 17.06 16.39 48.39
CA GLN A 74 16.46 15.27 49.14
C GLN A 74 15.94 14.15 48.23
N VAL A 75 15.81 14.42 46.94
CA VAL A 75 15.31 13.49 45.92
C VAL A 75 16.23 13.52 44.71
N PRO A 76 16.72 12.38 44.21
CA PRO A 76 17.56 12.34 43.02
C PRO A 76 16.74 12.62 41.76
N ASP A 77 17.41 13.10 40.71
CA ASP A 77 16.78 13.41 39.42
C ASP A 77 16.07 12.18 38.81
N GLY A 78 14.89 12.41 38.25
CA GLY A 78 14.06 11.35 37.64
C GLY A 78 13.33 10.45 38.62
N ALA A 79 13.49 10.63 39.93
CA ALA A 79 12.74 9.86 40.91
C ALA A 79 11.26 10.25 40.96
N ARG A 80 10.42 9.28 41.32
CA ARG A 80 8.99 9.50 41.56
C ARG A 80 8.78 10.12 42.92
N VAL A 81 7.98 11.18 42.98
CA VAL A 81 7.69 11.93 44.22
C VAL A 81 6.20 11.93 44.53
N LYS A 82 5.86 12.16 45.80
CA LYS A 82 4.48 12.37 46.25
C LYS A 82 4.21 13.85 46.50
N ALA A 83 2.94 14.24 46.46
CA ALA A 83 2.54 15.59 46.84
C ALA A 83 2.99 15.91 48.28
N GLY A 84 3.55 17.10 48.49
CA GLY A 84 4.08 17.55 49.77
C GLY A 84 5.43 16.93 50.17
N GLN A 85 6.01 16.04 49.37
CA GLN A 85 7.35 15.52 49.61
C GLN A 85 8.39 16.64 49.41
N ALA A 86 9.28 16.79 50.38
CA ALA A 86 10.35 17.77 50.30
C ALA A 86 11.38 17.36 49.23
N LEU A 87 11.64 18.26 48.27
CA LEU A 87 12.52 18.02 47.13
C LEU A 87 13.92 18.58 47.38
N TYR A 88 13.98 19.83 47.85
CA TYR A 88 15.20 20.56 48.15
C TYR A 88 15.08 21.24 49.50
N ARG A 89 16.22 21.38 50.19
CA ARG A 89 16.35 22.22 51.37
C ARG A 89 17.07 23.51 50.98
N LEU A 90 16.50 24.64 51.37
CA LEU A 90 17.15 25.94 51.28
C LEU A 90 17.94 26.24 52.55
N GLU A 91 19.03 26.99 52.39
CA GLU A 91 19.82 27.56 53.47
C GLU A 91 18.93 28.44 54.36
N SER A 92 19.06 28.34 55.70
CA SER A 92 18.11 28.93 56.67
C SER A 92 18.74 29.86 57.70
N SER A 93 20.02 30.23 57.54
CA SER A 93 20.75 31.09 58.47
C SER A 93 20.10 32.48 58.59
N LEU A 94 19.69 33.07 57.46
CA LEU A 94 19.08 34.40 57.43
C LEU A 94 17.66 34.44 58.00
N LEU A 95 16.93 33.32 58.00
CA LEU A 95 15.53 33.23 58.47
C LEU A 95 15.42 32.87 59.97
N ARG A 96 16.50 32.43 60.59
CA ARG A 96 16.51 31.97 61.99
C ARG A 96 16.88 33.07 63.00
N ALA A 97 17.50 34.15 62.53
CA ALA A 97 17.91 35.30 63.34
C ALA A 97 16.74 36.26 63.59
#